data_AF-A0A173MBT9-F1
#
_entry.id   AF-A0A173MBT9-F1
#
_cell.length_a   1.000
_cell.length_b   1.000
_cell.length_c   1.000
_cell.angle_alpha   90.00
_cell.angle_beta   90.00
_cell.angle_gamma   90.00
#
_symmetry.space_group_name_H-M   'P 1'
#
loop_
_entity.id
_entity.type
_entity.pdbx_description
1 polymer ?
#
loop_
_entity_poly.entity_id
_entity_poly.type
_entity_poly.pdbx_seq_one_letter_code
_entity_poly.pdbx_strand_id
1 'polypeptide(L)'
;MLTFFYQRKKTALASLLIIAGLTASLWACRSQNTASSEPDADPEAGESYLHITKLSPDAPYDVDTALEHKLIDAGQFDETNRLFDVWAWETFIALNWPLEADGKPKSSISDEGKRKWEFWKESFEVFKDDGSKPTVWNGKKELSGKLSALVKRPAMEDTLILFRTSALSGLVAKTTKKGHHVFVRDSADEVNQAFTSPIWDQHGNEVRYEIRMGRQEVEYIVQNELYNIDGQVKFSKAGNKVTFPSGDVTKEGSIELKLAWKILVKDVDDPNRYLSKPAYVYERDGSFHLAYVGLIGMHISAKTVSSPQWMWATFEQIDNLETNPLEKVKGKPLQPSFYDPSSLSPVNLIPDTTAKVIKNQIQRVLPIPGATAALNKQVRALLKTNKSFLQYYQLIGTQWPTRPSAAPYSDTTVYKLPDAVVNKAGGYPTPTYLTNMIMETYFQGATTSGSNPLSAEEVVAIQKALMTNPVNKAPTTGTTYNYMIGNEPAFYQMPNFPKNKDISNTHTVIFGTESCVGCHSSAGIASDIIKTSGNTDSVVYNTATAAGDFEWLLQLKAHRKRP
;
A
#
# COMPACT_ATOMS: atom_id res chain seq x y z
N MET A 1 -31.47 -44.24 26.11
CA MET A 1 -31.82 -44.98 27.33
C MET A 1 -32.71 -44.07 28.17
N LEU A 2 -34.00 -44.41 28.28
CA LEU A 2 -34.93 -43.76 29.20
C LEU A 2 -34.53 -44.04 30.65
N THR A 3 -34.52 -43.01 31.49
CA THR A 3 -34.84 -43.12 32.92
C THR A 3 -35.44 -41.76 33.31
N PHE A 4 -36.76 -41.62 33.22
CA PHE A 4 -37.73 -41.77 34.30
C PHE A 4 -37.61 -40.75 35.46
N PHE A 5 -38.54 -39.77 35.43
CA PHE A 5 -39.26 -39.14 36.56
C PHE A 5 -38.48 -38.18 37.49
N TYR A 6 -39.02 -37.11 38.09
CA TYR A 6 -40.30 -36.38 38.08
C TYR A 6 -40.22 -35.38 39.24
N GLN A 7 -40.51 -34.09 39.04
CA GLN A 7 -41.40 -33.30 39.91
C GLN A 7 -41.66 -31.91 39.31
N ARG A 8 -42.90 -31.46 39.52
CA ARG A 8 -43.66 -30.50 38.73
C ARG A 8 -43.69 -29.10 39.35
N LYS A 9 -43.80 -28.11 38.46
CA LYS A 9 -44.54 -26.82 38.57
C LYS A 9 -45.67 -26.82 39.61
N LYS A 10 -45.87 -25.69 40.31
CA LYS A 10 -47.19 -25.11 40.65
C LYS A 10 -47.14 -23.58 40.94
N THR A 11 -47.93 -22.83 40.16
CA THR A 11 -48.84 -21.69 40.49
C THR A 11 -48.26 -20.47 41.24
N ALA A 12 -48.22 -19.23 40.75
CA ALA A 12 -49.20 -18.36 40.05
C ALA A 12 -50.49 -18.04 40.83
N LEU A 13 -50.70 -16.74 41.09
CA LEU A 13 -51.87 -15.99 41.62
C LEU A 13 -52.06 -15.80 43.13
N ALA A 14 -51.90 -14.54 43.56
CA ALA A 14 -52.64 -13.75 44.59
C ALA A 14 -51.83 -12.43 44.78
N SER A 15 -52.33 -11.19 44.73
CA SER A 15 -53.68 -10.63 44.88
C SER A 15 -53.76 -9.23 44.26
N LEU A 16 -54.98 -8.88 43.84
CA LEU A 16 -55.49 -7.60 43.36
C LEU A 16 -56.28 -6.91 44.50
N LEU A 17 -56.47 -5.57 44.43
CA LEU A 17 -57.23 -4.62 45.28
C LEU A 17 -56.26 -3.61 45.94
N ILE A 18 -56.35 -2.27 45.82
CA ILE A 18 -57.47 -1.31 45.88
C ILE A 18 -57.02 -0.02 45.13
N ILE A 19 -57.64 0.40 44.00
CA ILE A 19 -58.65 1.48 43.80
C ILE A 19 -58.21 2.93 44.10
N ALA A 20 -58.50 3.80 43.11
CA ALA A 20 -58.51 5.29 43.03
C ALA A 20 -57.20 5.96 42.54
N GLY A 21 -57.13 6.74 41.46
CA GLY A 21 -58.12 7.18 40.48
C GLY A 21 -57.49 8.14 39.44
N LEU A 22 -57.98 8.02 38.21
CA LEU A 22 -58.22 9.06 37.18
C LEU A 22 -57.08 9.75 36.40
N THR A 23 -57.19 9.56 35.07
CA THR A 23 -57.13 10.54 33.96
C THR A 23 -55.79 11.08 33.44
N ALA A 24 -55.46 10.56 32.25
CA ALA A 24 -55.16 11.26 30.99
C ALA A 24 -54.69 12.73 31.01
N SER A 25 -53.64 12.97 30.22
CA SER A 25 -53.41 14.09 29.28
C SER A 25 -52.04 14.74 29.44
N LEU A 26 -51.23 14.60 28.38
CA LEU A 26 -50.36 15.63 27.78
C LEU A 26 -50.37 17.00 28.47
N TRP A 27 -49.25 17.41 29.07
CA TRP A 27 -48.66 18.74 28.81
C TRP A 27 -47.26 18.92 29.40
N ALA A 28 -46.57 19.91 28.84
CA ALA A 28 -45.21 20.34 29.07
C ALA A 28 -44.91 20.85 30.50
N CYS A 29 -43.63 20.75 30.90
CA CYS A 29 -42.94 21.68 31.81
C CYS A 29 -41.43 21.43 31.65
N ARG A 30 -40.69 22.23 30.88
CA ARG A 30 -40.04 23.50 31.29
C ARG A 30 -39.20 23.33 32.56
N SER A 31 -37.95 22.91 32.43
CA SER A 31 -36.91 23.17 33.42
C SER A 31 -36.30 24.55 33.15
N GLN A 32 -36.26 25.36 34.20
CA GLN A 32 -35.62 26.68 34.19
C GLN A 32 -34.11 26.52 34.29
N ASN A 33 -33.42 27.31 33.45
CA ASN A 33 -31.99 27.56 33.47
C ASN A 33 -31.49 27.99 34.85
N THR A 34 -30.48 27.30 35.38
CA THR A 34 -29.45 27.91 36.20
C THR A 34 -28.27 28.21 35.29
N ALA A 35 -28.02 29.49 35.03
CA ALA A 35 -26.90 29.96 34.23
C ALA A 35 -25.59 29.79 35.01
N SER A 36 -24.70 28.93 34.52
CA SER A 36 -23.25 29.11 34.65
C SER A 36 -22.74 29.53 33.27
N SER A 37 -22.25 30.75 33.18
CA SER A 37 -21.68 31.34 31.98
C SER A 37 -20.34 30.67 31.64
N GLU A 38 -20.38 29.68 30.75
CA GLU A 38 -19.25 29.37 29.88
C GLU A 38 -19.39 30.19 28.59
N PRO A 39 -18.31 30.73 28.03
CA PRO A 39 -18.40 31.50 26.79
C PRO A 39 -18.85 30.56 25.67
N ASP A 40 -19.92 30.97 24.97
CA ASP A 40 -20.50 30.28 23.82
C ASP A 40 -19.41 29.88 22.82
N ALA A 41 -19.03 28.61 22.81
CA ALA A 41 -18.34 28.01 21.68
C ALA A 41 -19.37 27.84 20.56
N ASP A 42 -19.11 28.48 19.42
CA ASP A 42 -19.88 28.32 18.20
C ASP A 42 -19.98 26.81 17.84
N PRO A 43 -21.19 26.21 17.86
CA PRO A 43 -21.36 24.79 17.58
C PRO A 43 -21.10 24.42 16.11
N GLU A 44 -20.95 25.38 15.18
CA GLU A 44 -20.51 25.09 13.81
C GLU A 44 -18.98 25.01 13.66
N ALA A 45 -18.22 25.60 14.58
CA ALA A 45 -16.74 25.56 14.55
C ALA A 45 -16.15 24.26 15.12
N GLY A 46 -16.95 23.46 15.83
CA GLY A 46 -16.48 22.32 16.63
C GLY A 46 -16.09 21.04 15.88
N GLU A 47 -16.49 20.88 14.61
CA GLU A 47 -16.27 19.62 13.85
C GLU A 47 -15.84 19.81 12.38
N SER A 48 -15.61 21.06 11.92
CA SER A 48 -15.31 21.31 10.50
C SER A 48 -14.02 20.64 10.01
N TYR A 49 -13.07 20.37 10.90
CA TYR A 49 -11.79 19.73 10.59
C TYR A 49 -11.90 18.21 10.37
N LEU A 50 -13.02 17.58 10.73
CA LEU A 50 -13.30 16.15 10.48
C LEU A 50 -14.00 15.91 9.14
N HIS A 51 -14.22 16.99 8.38
CA HIS A 51 -15.02 17.02 7.18
C HIS A 51 -14.33 17.80 6.06
N ILE A 52 -14.29 17.20 4.88
CA ILE A 52 -13.95 17.94 3.66
C ILE A 52 -15.25 18.53 3.13
N THR A 53 -15.38 19.87 3.17
CA THR A 53 -16.56 20.59 2.69
C THR A 53 -16.35 21.23 1.32
N LYS A 54 -15.08 21.44 0.94
CA LYS A 54 -14.66 22.01 -0.34
C LYS A 54 -13.42 21.28 -0.86
N LEU A 55 -13.37 21.06 -2.17
CA LEU A 55 -12.18 20.52 -2.82
C LEU A 55 -11.12 21.62 -2.98
N SER A 56 -9.86 21.29 -2.73
CA SER A 56 -8.73 22.21 -2.84
C SER A 56 -7.59 21.58 -3.64
N PRO A 57 -6.88 22.34 -4.50
CA PRO A 57 -5.63 21.87 -5.10
C PRO A 57 -4.43 21.89 -4.14
N ASP A 58 -4.58 22.52 -2.97
CA ASP A 58 -3.51 22.67 -2.00
C ASP A 58 -3.45 21.45 -1.09
N ALA A 59 -2.33 20.72 -1.14
CA ALA A 59 -2.11 19.58 -0.27
C ALA A 59 -1.65 20.07 1.11
N PRO A 60 -2.25 19.60 2.21
CA PRO A 60 -1.66 19.79 3.52
C PRO A 60 -0.33 19.02 3.59
N TYR A 61 0.72 19.67 4.08
CA TYR A 61 2.03 19.05 4.23
C TYR A 61 2.13 18.15 5.46
N ASP A 62 1.34 18.43 6.49
CA ASP A 62 1.18 17.66 7.72
C ASP A 62 -0.25 17.84 8.25
N VAL A 63 -0.66 17.05 9.24
CA VAL A 63 -1.87 17.30 10.03
C VAL A 63 -1.71 18.53 10.91
N ASP A 64 -2.82 19.11 11.39
CA ASP A 64 -2.77 20.12 12.46
C ASP A 64 -2.27 19.47 13.76
N THR A 65 -0.96 19.57 14.00
CA THR A 65 -0.29 18.99 15.16
C THR A 65 -0.82 19.49 16.51
N ALA A 66 -1.34 20.72 16.59
CA ALA A 66 -1.89 21.24 17.83
C ALA A 66 -3.24 20.57 18.14
N LEU A 67 -4.07 20.38 17.12
CA LEU A 67 -5.31 19.65 17.23
C LEU A 67 -5.08 18.16 17.47
N GLU A 68 -4.13 17.55 16.76
CA GLU A 68 -3.71 16.16 16.95
C GLU A 68 -3.40 15.87 18.42
N HIS A 69 -2.49 16.65 19.02
CA HIS A 69 -2.13 16.50 20.44
C HIS A 69 -3.35 16.66 21.36
N LYS A 70 -4.20 17.65 21.10
CA LYS A 70 -5.42 17.88 21.89
C LYS A 70 -6.36 16.66 21.86
N LEU A 71 -6.57 16.06 20.69
CA LEU A 71 -7.43 14.89 20.53
C LEU A 71 -6.83 13.65 21.21
N ILE A 72 -5.52 13.43 21.07
CA ILE A 72 -4.80 12.33 21.72
C ILE A 72 -4.88 12.48 23.25
N ASP A 73 -4.61 13.67 23.78
CA ASP A 73 -4.67 13.96 25.23
C ASP A 73 -6.08 13.78 25.80
N ALA A 74 -7.12 14.02 24.99
CA ALA A 74 -8.51 13.79 25.34
C ALA A 74 -8.97 12.32 25.17
N GLY A 75 -8.11 11.43 24.65
CA GLY A 75 -8.46 10.04 24.35
C GLY A 75 -9.42 9.86 23.16
N GLN A 76 -9.54 10.89 22.30
CA GLN A 76 -10.42 10.94 21.14
C GLN A 76 -9.77 10.31 19.90
N PHE A 77 -9.44 9.02 19.99
CA PHE A 77 -8.66 8.33 18.96
C PHE A 77 -9.38 8.21 17.61
N ASP A 78 -10.70 8.09 17.60
CA ASP A 78 -11.48 7.99 16.35
C ASP A 78 -11.44 9.33 15.59
N GLU A 79 -11.50 10.44 16.31
CA GLU A 79 -11.35 11.78 15.79
C GLU A 79 -9.92 12.05 15.34
N THR A 80 -8.91 11.58 16.07
CA THR A 80 -7.51 11.64 15.61
C THR A 80 -7.34 10.85 14.31
N ASN A 81 -7.82 9.60 14.24
CA ASN A 81 -7.77 8.81 13.00
C ASN A 81 -8.47 9.54 11.84
N ARG A 82 -9.60 10.19 12.12
CA ARG A 82 -10.31 10.98 11.11
C ARG A 82 -9.50 12.19 10.63
N LEU A 83 -8.74 12.87 11.49
CA LEU A 83 -7.84 13.95 11.09
C LEU A 83 -6.82 13.47 10.05
N PHE A 84 -6.22 12.30 10.28
CA PHE A 84 -5.29 11.66 9.34
C PHE A 84 -5.97 11.22 8.03
N ASP A 85 -7.19 10.69 8.09
CA ASP A 85 -7.97 10.33 6.90
C ASP A 85 -8.39 11.56 6.07
N VAL A 86 -8.65 12.71 6.72
CA VAL A 86 -8.88 14.00 6.03
C VAL A 86 -7.62 14.45 5.31
N TRP A 87 -6.47 14.44 5.99
CA TRP A 87 -5.17 14.72 5.36
C TRP A 87 -4.94 13.84 4.13
N ALA A 88 -5.23 12.53 4.24
CA ALA A 88 -5.04 11.59 3.14
C ALA A 88 -5.90 11.94 1.93
N TRP A 89 -7.18 12.24 2.13
CA TRP A 89 -8.08 12.65 1.04
C TRP A 89 -7.68 13.99 0.42
N GLU A 90 -7.35 14.99 1.22
CA GLU A 90 -6.90 16.30 0.72
C GLU A 90 -5.61 16.15 -0.10
N THR A 91 -4.66 15.35 0.39
CA THR A 91 -3.42 15.04 -0.32
C THR A 91 -3.70 14.29 -1.63
N PHE A 92 -4.57 13.27 -1.62
CA PHE A 92 -4.94 12.53 -2.83
C PHE A 92 -5.63 13.42 -3.87
N ILE A 93 -6.51 14.32 -3.43
CA ILE A 93 -7.18 15.31 -4.29
C ILE A 93 -6.16 16.27 -4.90
N ALA A 94 -5.31 16.88 -4.09
CA ALA A 94 -4.32 17.85 -4.52
C ALA A 94 -3.28 17.23 -5.48
N LEU A 95 -2.81 16.02 -5.18
CA LEU A 95 -1.90 15.28 -6.06
C LEU A 95 -2.52 15.00 -7.43
N ASN A 96 -3.83 14.74 -7.48
CA ASN A 96 -4.55 14.45 -8.72
C ASN A 96 -5.20 15.67 -9.38
N TRP A 97 -5.01 16.87 -8.80
CA TRP A 97 -5.46 18.11 -9.39
C TRP A 97 -4.63 18.41 -10.65
N PRO A 98 -5.27 18.71 -11.79
CA PRO A 98 -4.57 19.03 -13.03
C PRO A 98 -3.82 20.36 -12.90
N LEU A 99 -2.64 20.44 -13.51
CA LEU A 99 -1.81 21.65 -13.53
C LEU A 99 -1.81 22.31 -14.91
N GLU A 100 -1.64 23.63 -14.91
CA GLU A 100 -1.27 24.42 -16.07
C GLU A 100 0.20 24.18 -16.47
N ALA A 101 0.59 24.68 -17.66
CA ALA A 101 1.97 24.56 -18.15
C ALA A 101 3.01 25.24 -17.25
N ASP A 102 2.62 26.25 -16.47
CA ASP A 102 3.47 26.94 -15.49
C ASP A 102 3.50 26.26 -14.11
N GLY A 103 2.82 25.12 -13.96
CA GLY A 103 2.76 24.33 -12.73
C GLY A 103 1.70 24.78 -11.72
N LYS A 104 0.92 25.83 -12.01
CA LYS A 104 -0.20 26.22 -11.14
C LYS A 104 -1.38 25.27 -11.28
N PRO A 105 -2.17 25.05 -10.21
CA PRO A 105 -3.41 24.29 -10.33
C PRO A 105 -4.41 24.93 -11.27
N LYS A 106 -5.09 24.11 -12.08
CA LYS A 106 -6.20 24.56 -12.92
C LYS A 106 -7.42 24.94 -12.08
N SER A 107 -8.37 25.62 -12.72
CA SER A 107 -9.60 26.09 -12.07
C SER A 107 -10.49 24.96 -11.52
N SER A 108 -10.49 23.79 -12.18
CA SER A 108 -11.35 22.66 -11.81
C SER A 108 -10.56 21.36 -11.76
N ILE A 109 -10.88 20.54 -10.76
CA ILE A 109 -10.33 19.18 -10.57
C ILE A 109 -10.65 18.24 -11.75
N SER A 110 -11.67 18.56 -12.54
CA SER A 110 -12.15 17.76 -13.67
C SER A 110 -11.55 18.22 -15.00
N ASP A 111 -10.69 19.24 -15.00
CA ASP A 111 -10.00 19.69 -16.19
C ASP A 111 -8.96 18.66 -16.65
N GLU A 112 -8.67 18.64 -17.95
CA GLU A 112 -7.55 17.86 -18.48
C GLU A 112 -6.21 18.54 -18.17
N GLY A 113 -5.20 17.75 -17.84
CA GLY A 113 -3.85 18.26 -17.57
C GLY A 113 -2.95 17.21 -16.94
N LYS A 114 -1.66 17.53 -16.83
CA LYS A 114 -0.71 16.71 -16.06
C LYS A 114 -0.92 16.96 -14.57
N ARG A 115 -0.77 15.91 -13.77
CA ARG A 115 -0.89 15.96 -12.30
C ARG A 115 0.47 16.27 -11.69
N LYS A 116 0.51 16.81 -10.45
CA LYS A 116 1.75 17.20 -9.77
C LYS A 116 2.79 16.07 -9.76
N TRP A 117 2.35 14.86 -9.47
CA TRP A 117 3.24 13.70 -9.38
C TRP A 117 3.73 13.16 -10.73
N GLU A 118 3.11 13.53 -11.86
CA GLU A 118 3.62 13.14 -13.18
C GLU A 118 4.95 13.84 -13.50
N PHE A 119 5.23 14.92 -12.78
CA PHE A 119 6.51 15.59 -12.77
C PHE A 119 7.45 15.04 -11.71
N TRP A 120 7.13 13.97 -10.98
CA TRP A 120 8.03 13.36 -10.00
C TRP A 120 8.95 12.32 -10.64
N LYS A 121 10.06 11.94 -9.96
CA LYS A 121 11.06 11.06 -10.56
C LYS A 121 10.76 9.60 -10.30
N GLU A 122 10.98 8.80 -11.32
CA GLU A 122 10.98 7.35 -11.19
C GLU A 122 12.29 6.86 -10.58
N SER A 123 12.25 5.69 -9.94
CA SER A 123 13.46 5.09 -9.35
C SER A 123 14.60 4.94 -10.36
N PHE A 124 14.32 4.58 -11.61
CA PHE A 124 15.36 4.42 -12.65
C PHE A 124 16.00 5.74 -13.09
N GLU A 125 15.34 6.88 -12.86
CA GLU A 125 15.92 8.20 -13.10
C GLU A 125 16.87 8.61 -11.97
N VAL A 126 16.68 8.06 -10.77
CA VAL A 126 17.46 8.37 -9.56
C VAL A 126 18.64 7.40 -9.40
N PHE A 127 18.41 6.10 -9.58
CA PHE A 127 19.40 5.04 -9.41
C PHE A 127 19.84 4.51 -10.78
N LYS A 128 20.93 5.07 -11.32
CA LYS A 128 21.44 4.70 -12.64
C LYS A 128 22.20 3.37 -12.63
N ASP A 129 22.06 2.57 -13.69
CA ASP A 129 22.74 1.27 -13.86
C ASP A 129 24.28 1.33 -13.81
N ASP A 130 24.85 2.51 -14.07
CA ASP A 130 26.28 2.79 -14.03
C ASP A 130 26.73 3.49 -12.74
N GLY A 131 25.81 3.72 -11.79
CA GLY A 131 26.06 4.43 -10.54
C GLY A 131 26.44 5.90 -10.70
N SER A 132 26.28 6.48 -11.90
CA SER A 132 26.58 7.89 -12.14
C SER A 132 25.57 8.81 -11.45
N LYS A 133 25.97 10.07 -11.23
CA LYS A 133 25.10 11.08 -10.62
C LYS A 133 23.86 11.30 -11.50
N PRO A 134 22.64 11.15 -10.99
CA PRO A 134 21.44 11.35 -11.78
C PRO A 134 21.24 12.84 -12.09
N THR A 135 20.71 13.12 -13.28
CA THR A 135 20.38 14.48 -13.77
C THR A 135 18.90 14.77 -13.52
N VAL A 136 18.54 14.87 -12.25
CA VAL A 136 17.15 15.14 -11.82
C VAL A 136 16.80 16.63 -12.01
N TRP A 137 15.57 16.91 -12.44
CA TRP A 137 14.95 18.23 -12.65
C TRP A 137 15.52 19.15 -13.74
N ASN A 138 16.82 19.05 -14.05
CA ASN A 138 17.48 19.87 -15.06
C ASN A 138 18.02 19.05 -16.27
N GLY A 139 17.65 17.77 -16.36
CA GLY A 139 18.05 16.86 -17.44
C GLY A 139 16.88 16.35 -18.27
N LYS A 140 17.17 15.82 -19.47
CA LYS A 140 16.20 15.00 -20.20
C LYS A 140 15.89 13.75 -19.38
N LYS A 141 14.68 13.21 -19.51
CA LYS A 141 14.33 11.91 -18.90
C LYS A 141 15.29 10.86 -19.45
N GLU A 142 16.17 10.34 -18.60
CA GLU A 142 17.10 9.27 -18.95
C GLU A 142 16.48 7.93 -18.54
N LEU A 143 16.28 7.05 -19.52
CA LEU A 143 15.85 5.68 -19.26
C LEU A 143 17.07 4.84 -18.88
N SER A 144 16.91 3.94 -17.91
CA SER A 144 17.94 2.95 -17.53
C SER A 144 18.28 2.03 -18.72
N GLY A 145 19.43 1.35 -18.66
CA GLY A 145 20.14 0.70 -19.76
C GLY A 145 19.26 -0.04 -20.78
N LYS A 146 18.68 -1.18 -20.41
CA LYS A 146 17.87 -2.00 -21.34
C LYS A 146 16.59 -1.28 -21.79
N LEU A 147 15.99 -0.44 -20.95
CA LEU A 147 14.83 0.39 -21.31
C LEU A 147 15.19 1.38 -22.41
N SER A 148 16.34 2.07 -22.32
CA SER A 148 16.81 3.00 -23.36
C SER A 148 17.02 2.31 -24.72
N ALA A 149 17.50 1.05 -24.73
CA ALA A 149 17.70 0.27 -25.95
C ALA A 149 16.37 -0.21 -26.58
N LEU A 150 15.32 -0.36 -25.78
CA LEU A 150 13.98 -0.77 -26.21
C LEU A 150 13.11 0.42 -26.64
N VAL A 151 13.40 1.62 -26.12
CA VAL A 151 12.61 2.85 -26.31
C VAL A 151 13.14 3.71 -27.47
N LYS A 152 13.50 3.10 -28.60
CA LYS A 152 14.06 3.81 -29.78
C LYS A 152 13.08 4.75 -30.52
N ARG A 153 11.95 5.15 -29.92
CA ARG A 153 10.91 5.98 -30.56
C ARG A 153 10.61 7.23 -29.74
N PRO A 154 10.67 8.45 -30.32
CA PRO A 154 10.31 9.70 -29.65
C PRO A 154 8.91 9.69 -29.02
N ALA A 155 7.96 8.95 -29.60
CA ALA A 155 6.59 8.82 -29.08
C ALA A 155 6.50 8.18 -27.67
N MET A 156 7.55 7.47 -27.22
CA MET A 156 7.63 6.87 -25.89
C MET A 156 8.17 7.83 -24.82
N GLU A 157 8.87 8.92 -25.17
CA GLU A 157 9.54 9.79 -24.18
C GLU A 157 8.52 10.52 -23.28
N ASP A 158 7.43 11.01 -23.87
CA ASP A 158 6.34 11.72 -23.16
C ASP A 158 5.19 10.80 -22.70
N THR A 159 5.25 9.51 -23.05
CA THR A 159 4.22 8.53 -22.70
C THR A 159 4.63 7.75 -21.47
N LEU A 160 3.67 7.37 -20.62
CA LEU A 160 3.90 6.51 -19.46
C LEU A 160 4.49 5.16 -19.92
N ILE A 161 5.52 4.66 -19.22
CA ILE A 161 6.15 3.37 -19.52
C ILE A 161 5.95 2.47 -18.30
N LEU A 162 5.23 1.36 -18.50
CA LEU A 162 4.83 0.44 -17.45
C LEU A 162 5.50 -0.91 -17.67
N PHE A 163 6.55 -1.15 -16.89
CA PHE A 163 7.36 -2.36 -17.02
C PHE A 163 7.54 -3.13 -15.71
N ARG A 164 7.21 -2.52 -14.57
CA ARG A 164 7.31 -3.19 -13.27
C ARG A 164 6.10 -4.05 -13.01
N THR A 165 6.36 -5.21 -12.43
CA THR A 165 5.39 -6.21 -12.01
C THR A 165 5.77 -6.67 -10.59
N SER A 166 5.60 -7.93 -10.20
CA SER A 166 5.91 -8.42 -8.86
C SER A 166 7.32 -9.01 -8.71
N ALA A 167 7.86 -9.06 -7.48
CA ALA A 167 9.19 -9.61 -7.19
C ALA A 167 9.37 -11.07 -7.66
N LEU A 168 8.27 -11.83 -7.74
CA LEU A 168 8.25 -13.23 -8.17
C LEU A 168 7.74 -13.43 -9.61
N SER A 169 7.77 -12.38 -10.44
CA SER A 169 7.33 -12.43 -11.85
C SER A 169 8.05 -13.51 -12.68
N GLY A 170 9.26 -13.89 -12.29
CA GLY A 170 10.00 -14.99 -12.88
C GLY A 170 9.29 -16.35 -12.74
N LEU A 171 8.39 -16.55 -11.77
CA LEU A 171 7.76 -17.85 -11.49
C LEU A 171 6.67 -18.29 -12.47
N VAL A 172 6.38 -17.54 -13.54
CA VAL A 172 5.43 -18.02 -14.54
C VAL A 172 6.15 -18.79 -15.63
N ALA A 173 5.98 -20.11 -15.62
CA ALA A 173 6.60 -21.03 -16.55
C ALA A 173 6.12 -20.78 -18.00
N LYS A 174 7.05 -20.53 -18.93
CA LYS A 174 6.79 -20.66 -20.36
C LYS A 174 7.22 -22.05 -20.81
N THR A 175 6.30 -22.86 -21.34
CA THR A 175 6.65 -24.14 -21.96
C THR A 175 7.31 -23.87 -23.31
N THR A 176 8.60 -24.15 -23.43
CA THR A 176 9.29 -24.07 -24.72
C THR A 176 8.79 -25.17 -25.67
N LYS A 177 9.05 -25.02 -26.98
CA LYS A 177 8.73 -26.04 -28.01
C LYS A 177 9.33 -27.44 -27.74
N LYS A 178 10.22 -27.57 -26.75
CA LYS A 178 10.85 -28.83 -26.31
C LYS A 178 10.34 -29.33 -24.94
N GLY A 179 9.26 -28.76 -24.40
CA GLY A 179 8.68 -29.20 -23.13
C GLY A 179 9.39 -28.71 -21.86
N HIS A 180 10.45 -27.91 -21.97
CA HIS A 180 11.07 -27.29 -20.79
C HIS A 180 10.29 -26.06 -20.34
N HIS A 181 9.91 -26.03 -19.07
CA HIS A 181 9.41 -24.85 -18.38
C HIS A 181 10.57 -23.87 -18.14
N VAL A 182 10.55 -22.73 -18.80
CA VAL A 182 11.52 -21.65 -18.58
C VAL A 182 10.80 -20.52 -17.86
N PHE A 183 11.26 -20.23 -16.65
CA PHE A 183 10.93 -19.03 -15.90
C PHE A 183 11.52 -17.82 -16.63
N VAL A 184 10.67 -16.84 -17.00
CA VAL A 184 11.12 -15.66 -17.75
C VAL A 184 12.02 -14.85 -16.83
N ARG A 185 13.32 -14.88 -17.14
CA ARG A 185 14.34 -14.16 -16.40
C ARG A 185 14.15 -12.67 -16.65
N ASP A 186 14.01 -11.94 -15.54
CA ASP A 186 13.90 -10.49 -15.42
C ASP A 186 14.82 -9.76 -16.40
N SER A 187 14.19 -9.07 -17.33
CA SER A 187 14.85 -8.34 -18.40
C SER A 187 15.05 -6.87 -18.07
N ALA A 188 14.65 -6.39 -16.87
CA ALA A 188 14.84 -4.99 -16.46
C ALA A 188 15.51 -4.82 -15.10
N ASP A 189 15.83 -5.88 -14.34
CA ASP A 189 16.42 -5.81 -12.98
C ASP A 189 15.57 -4.95 -12.01
N GLU A 190 14.28 -4.77 -12.30
CA GLU A 190 13.45 -3.71 -11.71
C GLU A 190 12.20 -4.16 -10.92
N VAL A 191 11.95 -5.46 -10.79
CA VAL A 191 10.60 -6.03 -10.56
C VAL A 191 10.18 -6.20 -9.08
N ASN A 192 10.93 -5.68 -8.09
CA ASN A 192 10.63 -5.91 -6.66
C ASN A 192 9.58 -4.96 -6.05
N GLN A 193 8.37 -4.83 -6.62
CA GLN A 193 7.44 -3.76 -6.21
C GLN A 193 6.17 -4.21 -5.50
N ALA A 194 5.58 -5.33 -5.94
CA ALA A 194 4.67 -6.10 -5.10
C ALA A 194 5.50 -7.21 -4.47
N PHE A 195 5.39 -7.36 -3.15
CA PHE A 195 6.21 -8.27 -2.34
C PHE A 195 6.18 -9.74 -2.80
N THR A 196 5.21 -10.12 -3.63
CA THR A 196 4.87 -11.52 -3.94
C THR A 196 4.71 -11.77 -5.44
N SER A 197 3.67 -12.50 -5.87
CA SER A 197 3.43 -12.90 -7.25
C SER A 197 2.65 -11.88 -8.07
N PRO A 198 2.64 -12.00 -9.41
CA PRO A 198 1.87 -11.09 -10.25
C PRO A 198 0.38 -11.22 -9.98
N ILE A 199 -0.38 -10.22 -10.43
CA ILE A 199 -1.84 -10.19 -10.34
C ILE A 199 -2.38 -9.95 -11.75
N TRP A 200 -3.46 -10.65 -12.08
CA TRP A 200 -4.16 -10.56 -13.35
C TRP A 200 -5.62 -10.19 -13.14
N ASP A 201 -6.12 -9.30 -13.99
CA ASP A 201 -7.54 -8.94 -14.03
C ASP A 201 -8.42 -10.10 -14.59
N GLN A 202 -9.75 -9.93 -14.57
CA GLN A 202 -10.69 -10.92 -15.11
C GLN A 202 -10.56 -11.14 -16.64
N HIS A 203 -9.73 -10.38 -17.34
CA HIS A 203 -9.44 -10.49 -18.78
C HIS A 203 -8.05 -11.07 -19.06
N GLY A 204 -7.27 -11.37 -18.03
CA GLY A 204 -5.92 -11.92 -18.14
C GLY A 204 -4.82 -10.91 -18.39
N ASN A 205 -5.09 -9.62 -18.18
CA ASN A 205 -4.05 -8.59 -18.23
C ASN A 205 -3.36 -8.50 -16.88
N GLU A 206 -2.02 -8.52 -16.90
CA GLU A 206 -1.22 -8.39 -15.69
C GLU A 206 -1.18 -6.93 -15.20
N VAL A 207 -1.33 -6.73 -13.90
CA VAL A 207 -1.18 -5.42 -13.26
C VAL A 207 0.26 -4.93 -13.37
N ARG A 208 0.42 -3.61 -13.56
CA ARG A 208 1.72 -2.94 -13.64
C ARG A 208 1.86 -1.91 -12.53
N TYR A 209 3.10 -1.72 -12.07
CA TYR A 209 3.40 -0.81 -10.97
C TYR A 209 4.34 0.33 -11.39
N GLU A 210 4.23 1.43 -10.64
CA GLU A 210 4.99 2.66 -10.85
C GLU A 210 5.40 3.24 -9.48
N ILE A 211 6.57 3.87 -9.42
CA ILE A 211 7.02 4.59 -8.22
C ILE A 211 7.33 6.03 -8.60
N ARG A 212 6.89 6.98 -7.77
CA ARG A 212 7.16 8.40 -7.99
C ARG A 212 7.72 9.02 -6.72
N MET A 213 8.97 9.47 -6.79
CA MET A 213 9.71 10.08 -5.69
C MET A 213 9.62 11.61 -5.80
N GLY A 214 9.15 12.23 -4.72
CA GLY A 214 8.99 13.67 -4.59
C GLY A 214 10.33 14.39 -4.54
N ARG A 215 10.28 15.71 -4.73
CA ARG A 215 11.48 16.53 -4.89
C ARG A 215 12.40 16.51 -3.67
N GLN A 216 11.85 16.67 -2.46
CA GLN A 216 12.64 16.73 -1.21
C GLN A 216 13.42 15.43 -0.99
N GLU A 217 12.80 14.29 -1.30
CA GLU A 217 13.39 12.97 -1.17
C GLU A 217 14.53 12.77 -2.18
N VAL A 218 14.27 13.06 -3.45
CA VAL A 218 15.27 12.95 -4.52
C VAL A 218 16.47 13.88 -4.27
N GLU A 219 16.22 15.13 -3.87
CA GLU A 219 17.29 16.08 -3.57
C GLU A 219 18.14 15.58 -2.38
N TYR A 220 17.52 15.03 -1.34
CA TYR A 220 18.24 14.41 -0.23
C TYR A 220 19.13 13.25 -0.68
N ILE A 221 18.61 12.33 -1.51
CA ILE A 221 19.37 11.19 -2.04
C ILE A 221 20.59 11.67 -2.85
N VAL A 222 20.39 12.67 -3.72
CA VAL A 222 21.46 13.20 -4.58
C VAL A 222 22.51 13.97 -3.80
N GLN A 223 22.10 14.81 -2.84
CA GLN A 223 23.01 15.61 -2.02
C GLN A 223 23.92 14.73 -1.15
N ASN A 224 23.41 13.60 -0.66
CA ASN A 224 24.14 12.68 0.22
C ASN A 224 24.83 11.52 -0.52
N GLU A 225 24.86 11.55 -1.87
CA GLU A 225 25.42 10.50 -2.72
C GLU A 225 24.81 9.09 -2.46
N LEU A 226 23.56 9.03 -1.99
CA LEU A 226 22.89 7.77 -1.64
C LEU A 226 22.36 6.99 -2.86
N TYR A 227 22.42 7.57 -4.06
CA TYR A 227 21.97 6.93 -5.31
C TYR A 227 22.92 5.84 -5.84
N ASN A 228 24.12 5.67 -5.27
CA ASN A 228 25.06 4.62 -5.68
C ASN A 228 25.75 3.96 -4.47
N ILE A 229 26.28 2.75 -4.67
CA ILE A 229 26.87 1.95 -3.58
C ILE A 229 28.10 2.65 -2.98
N ASP A 230 28.97 3.23 -3.81
CA ASP A 230 30.21 3.85 -3.34
C ASP A 230 29.96 5.07 -2.42
N GLY A 231 28.95 5.88 -2.74
CA GLY A 231 28.50 7.02 -1.95
C GLY A 231 27.82 6.59 -0.66
N GLN A 232 26.98 5.55 -0.69
CA GLN A 232 26.42 4.96 0.53
C GLN A 232 27.49 4.45 1.49
N VAL A 233 28.53 3.76 0.99
CA VAL A 233 29.66 3.28 1.82
C VAL A 233 30.38 4.45 2.47
N LYS A 234 30.64 5.53 1.72
CA LYS A 234 31.26 6.75 2.25
C LYS A 234 30.39 7.42 3.32
N PHE A 235 29.08 7.52 3.07
CA PHE A 235 28.11 8.06 4.02
C PHE A 235 28.07 7.24 5.32
N SER A 236 27.99 5.91 5.21
CA SER A 236 28.02 4.98 6.34
C SER A 236 29.33 5.07 7.14
N LYS A 237 30.49 5.10 6.47
CA LYS A 237 31.82 5.19 7.12
C LYS A 237 32.05 6.52 7.84
N ALA A 238 31.35 7.58 7.44
CA ALA A 238 31.33 8.85 8.16
C ALA A 238 30.48 8.81 9.45
N GLY A 239 29.79 7.69 9.73
CA GLY A 239 28.92 7.55 10.90
C GLY A 239 27.54 8.20 10.72
N ASN A 240 27.19 8.61 9.49
CA ASN A 240 25.91 9.24 9.21
C ASN A 240 24.77 8.20 9.21
N LYS A 241 23.56 8.68 9.51
CA LYS A 241 22.32 7.92 9.41
C LYS A 241 21.42 8.58 8.38
N VAL A 242 20.73 7.76 7.59
CA VAL A 242 19.70 8.26 6.68
C VAL A 242 18.58 8.86 7.52
N THR A 243 18.21 10.10 7.20
CA THR A 243 17.10 10.84 7.82
C THR A 243 16.51 11.75 6.78
N PHE A 244 15.40 11.32 6.19
CA PHE A 244 14.75 12.09 5.14
C PHE A 244 14.13 13.39 5.70
N PRO A 245 14.03 14.46 4.88
CA PRO A 245 13.36 15.69 5.28
C PRO A 245 11.92 15.43 5.74
N SER A 246 11.59 15.90 6.95
CA SER A 246 10.21 15.89 7.44
C SER A 246 9.53 17.21 7.11
N GLY A 247 8.29 17.13 6.64
CA GLY A 247 7.44 18.30 6.44
C GLY A 247 6.78 18.73 7.74
N ASP A 248 6.44 20.01 7.84
CA ASP A 248 5.56 20.55 8.88
C ASP A 248 4.33 21.19 8.21
N VAL A 249 3.42 21.79 8.99
CA VAL A 249 2.20 22.43 8.45
C VAL A 249 2.45 23.55 7.43
N THR A 250 3.68 24.06 7.32
CA THR A 250 4.10 25.14 6.42
C THR A 250 5.04 24.70 5.29
N LYS A 251 5.66 23.52 5.41
CA LYS A 251 6.71 23.07 4.49
C LYS A 251 6.58 21.60 4.13
N GLU A 252 6.72 21.31 2.83
CA GLU A 252 6.74 19.95 2.29
C GLU A 252 7.96 19.13 2.79
N GLY A 253 7.71 17.87 3.17
CA GLY A 253 8.73 16.87 3.46
C GLY A 253 9.01 15.93 2.30
N SER A 254 9.67 14.81 2.57
CA SER A 254 9.75 13.71 1.62
C SER A 254 8.38 13.08 1.39
N ILE A 255 8.13 12.69 0.14
CA ILE A 255 6.88 12.05 -0.28
C ILE A 255 7.16 11.09 -1.44
N GLU A 256 6.66 9.86 -1.34
CA GLU A 256 6.75 8.84 -2.38
C GLU A 256 5.35 8.30 -2.68
N LEU A 257 5.09 8.00 -3.96
CA LEU A 257 3.90 7.28 -4.39
C LEU A 257 4.27 5.91 -4.94
N LYS A 258 3.37 4.95 -4.70
CA LYS A 258 3.32 3.70 -5.45
C LYS A 258 1.98 3.59 -6.13
N LEU A 259 1.98 3.28 -7.42
CA LEU A 259 0.77 3.29 -8.24
C LEU A 259 0.61 1.94 -8.91
N ALA A 260 -0.64 1.47 -9.00
CA ALA A 260 -1.00 0.24 -9.69
C ALA A 260 -1.90 0.57 -10.87
N TRP A 261 -1.63 -0.07 -12.01
CA TRP A 261 -2.28 0.19 -13.29
C TRP A 261 -2.81 -1.10 -13.90
N LYS A 262 -4.04 -1.05 -14.44
CA LYS A 262 -4.57 -2.09 -15.36
C LYS A 262 -4.63 -1.58 -16.78
N ILE A 263 -4.60 -2.50 -17.74
CA ILE A 263 -5.05 -2.23 -19.11
C ILE A 263 -6.57 -2.10 -19.10
N LEU A 264 -7.10 -1.05 -19.71
CA LEU A 264 -8.53 -0.84 -19.89
C LEU A 264 -8.99 -1.58 -21.15
N VAL A 265 -9.86 -2.57 -20.95
CA VAL A 265 -10.39 -3.42 -22.02
C VAL A 265 -11.51 -2.69 -22.74
N LYS A 266 -11.32 -2.51 -24.05
CA LYS A 266 -12.29 -1.84 -24.92
C LYS A 266 -13.66 -2.54 -24.85
N ASP A 267 -14.72 -1.73 -24.79
CA ASP A 267 -16.11 -2.16 -24.75
C ASP A 267 -16.49 -2.97 -23.49
N VAL A 268 -15.61 -3.01 -22.49
CA VAL A 268 -15.82 -3.64 -21.18
C VAL A 268 -15.66 -2.62 -20.06
N ASP A 269 -14.52 -1.93 -20.04
CA ASP A 269 -14.23 -0.88 -19.06
C ASP A 269 -14.72 0.48 -19.54
N ASP A 270 -15.15 1.34 -18.60
CA ASP A 270 -15.44 2.75 -18.88
C ASP A 270 -14.24 3.62 -18.50
N PRO A 271 -13.47 4.17 -19.47
CA PRO A 271 -12.29 4.98 -19.17
C PRO A 271 -12.61 6.25 -18.36
N ASN A 272 -13.84 6.77 -18.40
CA ASN A 272 -14.22 7.97 -17.64
C ASN A 272 -14.30 7.74 -16.12
N ARG A 273 -14.16 6.49 -15.68
CA ARG A 273 -14.14 6.10 -14.27
C ARG A 273 -12.75 6.02 -13.66
N TYR A 274 -11.71 6.29 -14.46
CA TYR A 274 -10.32 6.12 -14.05
C TYR A 274 -9.53 7.41 -14.32
N LEU A 275 -8.41 7.56 -13.62
CA LEU A 275 -7.31 8.32 -14.21
C LEU A 275 -6.75 7.47 -15.35
N SER A 276 -7.14 7.77 -16.58
CA SER A 276 -6.77 6.99 -17.75
C SER A 276 -5.83 7.72 -18.71
N LYS A 277 -4.88 6.99 -19.29
CA LYS A 277 -3.92 7.54 -20.26
C LYS A 277 -3.31 6.44 -21.14
N PRO A 278 -2.75 6.79 -22.31
CA PRO A 278 -1.91 5.85 -23.05
C PRO A 278 -0.65 5.51 -22.25
N ALA A 279 -0.24 4.25 -22.29
CA ALA A 279 1.01 3.76 -21.72
C ALA A 279 1.64 2.69 -22.62
N TYR A 280 2.97 2.65 -22.65
CA TYR A 280 3.70 1.53 -23.21
C TYR A 280 3.89 0.47 -22.14
N VAL A 281 3.24 -0.68 -22.34
CA VAL A 281 3.27 -1.80 -21.40
C VAL A 281 4.30 -2.82 -21.86
N TYR A 282 5.18 -3.21 -20.94
CA TYR A 282 6.18 -4.23 -21.18
C TYR A 282 5.57 -5.62 -21.16
N GLU A 283 5.94 -6.45 -22.13
CA GLU A 283 5.50 -7.82 -22.28
C GLU A 283 6.58 -8.83 -21.92
N ARG A 284 6.14 -10.05 -21.56
CA ARG A 284 7.04 -11.14 -21.14
C ARG A 284 7.93 -11.68 -22.26
N ASP A 285 7.60 -11.39 -23.52
CA ASP A 285 8.45 -11.70 -24.66
C ASP A 285 9.55 -10.64 -24.90
N GLY A 286 9.57 -9.61 -24.06
CA GLY A 286 10.52 -8.50 -24.12
C GLY A 286 10.09 -7.33 -24.99
N SER A 287 8.90 -7.39 -25.58
CA SER A 287 8.35 -6.30 -26.38
C SER A 287 7.62 -5.25 -25.53
N PHE A 288 7.38 -4.09 -26.13
CA PHE A 288 6.44 -3.10 -25.60
C PHE A 288 5.28 -2.94 -26.56
N HIS A 289 4.08 -2.76 -26.03
CA HIS A 289 2.91 -2.39 -26.83
C HIS A 289 2.20 -1.18 -26.22
N LEU A 290 1.55 -0.38 -27.06
CA LEU A 290 0.76 0.76 -26.61
C LEU A 290 -0.61 0.25 -26.15
N ALA A 291 -0.98 0.57 -24.92
CA ALA A 291 -2.27 0.26 -24.32
C ALA A 291 -2.88 1.52 -23.70
N TYR A 292 -4.20 1.52 -23.52
CA TYR A 292 -4.87 2.51 -22.68
C TYR A 292 -4.99 1.92 -21.28
N VAL A 293 -4.51 2.62 -20.27
CA VAL A 293 -4.44 2.12 -18.89
C VAL A 293 -5.23 3.00 -17.94
N GLY A 294 -5.64 2.43 -16.81
CA GLY A 294 -6.35 3.12 -15.73
C GLY A 294 -5.69 2.86 -14.38
N LEU A 295 -5.54 3.91 -13.58
CA LEU A 295 -5.03 3.80 -12.20
C LEU A 295 -6.04 3.03 -11.34
N ILE A 296 -5.58 1.98 -10.65
CA ILE A 296 -6.44 1.11 -9.84
C ILE A 296 -6.07 1.08 -8.36
N GLY A 297 -4.88 1.57 -7.99
CA GLY A 297 -4.46 1.68 -6.61
C GLY A 297 -3.36 2.71 -6.45
N MET A 298 -3.29 3.34 -5.29
CA MET A 298 -2.30 4.37 -4.99
C MET A 298 -1.94 4.36 -3.50
N HIS A 299 -0.66 4.13 -3.21
CA HIS A 299 -0.07 4.44 -1.90
C HIS A 299 0.52 5.84 -1.93
N ILE A 300 0.36 6.55 -0.82
CA ILE A 300 0.99 7.83 -0.53
C ILE A 300 1.77 7.63 0.77
N SER A 301 3.08 7.82 0.71
CA SER A 301 3.97 7.81 1.88
C SER A 301 4.54 9.21 2.04
N ALA A 302 4.27 9.89 3.16
CA ALA A 302 4.77 11.23 3.43
C ALA A 302 5.47 11.31 4.78
N LYS A 303 6.67 11.89 4.84
CA LYS A 303 7.40 12.09 6.09
C LYS A 303 7.08 13.46 6.66
N THR A 304 6.55 13.48 7.88
CA THR A 304 6.12 14.72 8.53
C THR A 304 6.63 14.81 9.97
N VAL A 305 6.48 15.97 10.60
CA VAL A 305 6.87 16.20 12.00
C VAL A 305 5.96 15.41 12.94
N SER A 306 4.64 15.34 12.67
CA SER A 306 3.72 14.46 13.41
C SER A 306 4.08 12.98 13.22
N SER A 307 4.52 12.61 12.02
CA SER A 307 4.71 11.22 11.60
C SER A 307 6.14 10.97 11.12
N PRO A 308 7.14 10.92 12.02
CA PRO A 308 8.54 10.70 11.66
C PRO A 308 8.81 9.28 11.13
N GLN A 309 7.95 8.31 11.44
CA GLN A 309 7.97 6.96 10.83
C GLN A 309 7.21 6.90 9.49
N TRP A 310 6.90 8.07 8.91
CA TRP A 310 6.09 8.28 7.73
C TRP A 310 4.60 8.00 7.96
N MET A 311 3.78 8.86 7.38
CA MET A 311 2.34 8.70 7.27
C MET A 311 2.01 8.00 5.95
N TRP A 312 1.12 7.02 6.00
CA TRP A 312 0.80 6.14 4.89
C TRP A 312 -0.68 6.12 4.61
N ALA A 313 -1.08 6.55 3.41
CA ALA A 313 -2.46 6.42 2.96
C ALA A 313 -2.53 5.47 1.76
N THR A 314 -3.57 4.63 1.72
CA THR A 314 -3.81 3.76 0.57
C THR A 314 -5.20 3.91 -0.01
N PHE A 315 -5.25 4.14 -1.31
CA PHE A 315 -6.46 4.33 -2.10
C PHE A 315 -6.63 3.20 -3.10
N GLU A 316 -7.89 2.87 -3.36
CA GLU A 316 -8.27 1.90 -4.37
C GLU A 316 -9.37 2.43 -5.25
N GLN A 317 -9.37 1.97 -6.51
CA GLN A 317 -10.47 2.19 -7.43
C GLN A 317 -11.61 1.18 -7.12
N ILE A 318 -12.85 1.65 -7.03
CA ILE A 318 -13.98 0.85 -6.53
C ILE A 318 -14.33 -0.35 -7.41
N ASP A 319 -14.20 -0.20 -8.74
CA ASP A 319 -14.49 -1.25 -9.73
C ASP A 319 -13.45 -2.36 -9.71
N ASN A 320 -12.45 -2.30 -8.83
CA ASN A 320 -11.60 -3.46 -8.56
C ASN A 320 -12.41 -4.65 -8.00
N LEU A 321 -13.35 -4.40 -7.09
CA LEU A 321 -14.21 -5.43 -6.47
C LEU A 321 -15.70 -5.25 -6.71
N GLU A 322 -16.16 -3.99 -6.76
CA GLU A 322 -17.59 -3.69 -6.74
C GLU A 322 -17.95 -2.75 -7.88
N THR A 323 -18.92 -3.17 -8.69
CA THR A 323 -19.52 -2.35 -9.74
C THR A 323 -21.01 -2.22 -9.51
N ASN A 324 -21.61 -1.15 -10.01
CA ASN A 324 -23.08 -1.05 -10.06
C ASN A 324 -23.59 -1.89 -11.25
N PRO A 325 -24.29 -3.01 -11.02
CA PRO A 325 -24.73 -3.89 -12.11
C PRO A 325 -25.78 -3.25 -13.04
N LEU A 326 -26.37 -2.12 -12.64
CA LEU A 326 -27.28 -1.35 -13.49
C LEU A 326 -26.54 -0.47 -14.49
N GLU A 327 -25.29 -0.11 -14.22
CA GLU A 327 -24.46 0.64 -15.14
C GLU A 327 -23.93 -0.28 -16.24
N LYS A 328 -23.92 0.23 -17.48
CA LYS A 328 -23.61 -0.57 -18.66
C LYS A 328 -22.57 0.10 -19.53
N VAL A 329 -21.61 -0.70 -20.01
CA VAL A 329 -20.68 -0.34 -21.07
C VAL A 329 -21.10 -1.11 -22.32
N LYS A 330 -21.43 -0.39 -23.40
CA LYS A 330 -21.91 -0.98 -24.66
C LYS A 330 -23.06 -1.99 -24.48
N GLY A 331 -23.99 -1.68 -23.58
CA GLY A 331 -25.17 -2.51 -23.32
C GLY A 331 -24.95 -3.72 -22.41
N LYS A 332 -23.72 -3.98 -21.96
CA LYS A 332 -23.38 -5.03 -21.00
C LYS A 332 -23.17 -4.46 -19.60
N PRO A 333 -23.59 -5.14 -18.51
CA PRO A 333 -23.32 -4.69 -17.15
C PRO A 333 -21.82 -4.53 -16.89
N LEU A 334 -21.44 -3.44 -16.23
CA LEU A 334 -20.07 -3.22 -15.78
C LEU A 334 -19.63 -4.36 -14.83
N GLN A 335 -18.44 -4.91 -15.03
CA GLN A 335 -17.91 -6.03 -14.26
C GLN A 335 -16.73 -5.60 -13.38
N PRO A 336 -16.58 -6.15 -12.17
CA PRO A 336 -15.39 -5.90 -11.38
C PRO A 336 -14.12 -6.39 -12.07
N SER A 337 -13.02 -5.68 -11.83
CA SER A 337 -11.74 -5.96 -12.50
C SER A 337 -11.05 -7.20 -11.95
N PHE A 338 -11.23 -7.53 -10.67
CA PHE A 338 -10.48 -8.60 -10.00
C PHE A 338 -11.35 -9.61 -9.26
N TYR A 339 -12.67 -9.54 -9.43
CA TYR A 339 -13.62 -10.44 -8.79
C TYR A 339 -14.72 -10.86 -9.77
N ASP A 340 -14.96 -12.16 -9.87
CA ASP A 340 -16.10 -12.73 -10.60
C ASP A 340 -17.02 -13.42 -9.59
N PRO A 341 -18.21 -12.87 -9.30
CA PRO A 341 -19.13 -13.42 -8.30
C PRO A 341 -19.67 -14.81 -8.68
N SER A 342 -19.51 -15.24 -9.94
CA SER A 342 -19.87 -16.59 -10.41
C SER A 342 -18.75 -17.62 -10.28
N SER A 343 -17.53 -17.17 -9.96
CA SER A 343 -16.36 -18.03 -9.83
C SER A 343 -16.36 -18.80 -8.51
N LEU A 344 -15.97 -20.08 -8.58
CA LEU A 344 -15.72 -20.93 -7.41
C LEU A 344 -14.23 -20.99 -7.04
N SER A 345 -13.38 -20.25 -7.75
CA SER A 345 -11.95 -20.21 -7.49
C SER A 345 -11.68 -19.54 -6.14
N PRO A 346 -10.66 -20.00 -5.39
CA PRO A 346 -10.30 -19.39 -4.11
C PRO A 346 -9.85 -17.93 -4.29
N VAL A 347 -10.29 -17.07 -3.37
CA VAL A 347 -9.90 -15.66 -3.33
C VAL A 347 -8.52 -15.48 -2.70
N ASN A 348 -7.82 -14.42 -3.10
CA ASN A 348 -6.53 -13.99 -2.57
C ASN A 348 -5.41 -15.04 -2.67
N LEU A 349 -5.56 -16.00 -3.59
CA LEU A 349 -4.55 -16.99 -3.90
C LEU A 349 -3.95 -16.76 -5.28
N ILE A 350 -2.74 -17.28 -5.47
CA ILE A 350 -2.05 -17.21 -6.74
C ILE A 350 -2.84 -18.10 -7.70
N PRO A 351 -3.27 -17.54 -8.84
CA PRO A 351 -4.18 -18.22 -9.73
C PRO A 351 -3.49 -19.38 -10.44
N ASP A 352 -4.28 -20.28 -11.04
CA ASP A 352 -3.72 -21.33 -11.89
C ASP A 352 -3.00 -20.71 -13.10
N THR A 353 -1.66 -20.70 -13.02
CA THR A 353 -0.80 -20.15 -14.07
C THR A 353 -0.72 -21.01 -15.32
N THR A 354 -1.31 -22.21 -15.31
CA THR A 354 -1.42 -23.10 -16.48
C THR A 354 -2.67 -22.83 -17.31
N ALA A 355 -3.63 -22.07 -16.77
CA ALA A 355 -4.85 -21.69 -17.46
C ALA A 355 -4.55 -20.89 -18.73
N LYS A 356 -5.41 -21.06 -19.75
CA LYS A 356 -5.33 -20.29 -21.01
C LYS A 356 -5.44 -18.78 -20.76
N VAL A 357 -6.26 -18.39 -19.79
CA VAL A 357 -6.39 -17.02 -19.31
C VAL A 357 -6.22 -17.08 -17.80
N ILE A 358 -5.11 -16.51 -17.31
CA ILE A 358 -4.79 -16.45 -15.89
C ILE A 358 -5.62 -15.32 -15.29
N LYS A 359 -6.36 -15.57 -14.21
CA LYS A 359 -7.21 -14.57 -13.56
C LYS A 359 -7.14 -14.75 -12.06
N ASN A 360 -6.87 -13.69 -11.32
CA ASN A 360 -7.03 -13.73 -9.88
C ASN A 360 -8.52 -13.71 -9.50
N GLN A 361 -8.85 -14.26 -8.34
CA GLN A 361 -10.03 -13.84 -7.59
C GLN A 361 -9.51 -13.08 -6.38
N ILE A 362 -9.89 -11.82 -6.22
CA ILE A 362 -9.45 -10.97 -5.12
C ILE A 362 -10.66 -10.57 -4.32
N GLN A 363 -10.51 -10.54 -2.99
CA GLN A 363 -11.51 -9.99 -2.10
C GLN A 363 -10.82 -9.27 -0.94
N ARG A 364 -11.43 -8.19 -0.47
CA ARG A 364 -11.00 -7.49 0.74
C ARG A 364 -11.27 -8.35 1.97
N VAL A 365 -10.23 -8.62 2.76
CA VAL A 365 -10.35 -9.39 4.02
C VAL A 365 -10.68 -8.46 5.18
N LEU A 366 -9.91 -7.38 5.34
CA LEU A 366 -10.14 -6.39 6.38
C LEU A 366 -11.06 -5.30 5.83
N PRO A 367 -12.27 -5.11 6.39
CA PRO A 367 -13.20 -4.10 5.91
C PRO A 367 -12.63 -2.69 6.14
N ILE A 368 -13.05 -1.75 5.29
CA ILE A 368 -12.75 -0.32 5.50
C ILE A 368 -13.40 0.10 6.83
N PRO A 369 -12.67 0.76 7.75
CA PRO A 369 -13.26 1.24 9.00
C PRO A 369 -14.49 2.10 8.77
N GLY A 370 -15.51 1.99 9.63
CA GLY A 370 -16.79 2.68 9.43
C GLY A 370 -16.64 4.20 9.32
N ALA A 371 -15.74 4.81 10.13
CA ALA A 371 -15.43 6.23 10.05
C ALA A 371 -14.79 6.61 8.71
N THR A 372 -13.82 5.84 8.22
CA THR A 372 -13.19 6.05 6.90
C THR A 372 -14.21 5.88 5.77
N ALA A 373 -15.09 4.87 5.84
CA ALA A 373 -16.15 4.63 4.87
C ALA A 373 -17.17 5.79 4.83
N ALA A 374 -17.50 6.38 5.98
CA ALA A 374 -18.36 7.56 6.05
C ALA A 374 -17.70 8.78 5.39
N LEU A 375 -16.40 9.01 5.62
CA LEU A 375 -15.65 10.06 4.93
C LEU A 375 -15.58 9.81 3.42
N ASN A 376 -15.30 8.58 2.98
CA ASN A 376 -15.32 8.20 1.58
C ASN A 376 -16.64 8.58 0.92
N LYS A 377 -17.78 8.27 1.56
CA LYS A 377 -19.11 8.64 1.04
C LYS A 377 -19.26 10.15 0.89
N GLN A 378 -18.81 10.93 1.88
CA GLN A 378 -18.85 12.40 1.83
C GLN A 378 -17.99 12.95 0.68
N VAL A 379 -16.71 12.57 0.63
CA VAL A 379 -15.75 13.11 -0.36
C VAL A 379 -16.14 12.69 -1.77
N ARG A 380 -16.55 11.44 -1.98
CA ARG A 380 -17.00 10.97 -3.29
C ARG A 380 -18.27 11.69 -3.76
N ALA A 381 -19.18 12.07 -2.86
CA ALA A 381 -20.35 12.88 -3.21
C ALA A 381 -19.95 14.29 -3.68
N LEU A 382 -18.95 14.90 -3.05
CA LEU A 382 -18.38 16.18 -3.49
C LEU A 382 -17.68 16.06 -4.84
N LEU A 383 -16.85 15.03 -5.02
CA LEU A 383 -16.17 14.75 -6.30
C LEU A 383 -17.17 14.49 -7.43
N LYS A 384 -18.26 13.78 -7.15
CA LYS A 384 -19.36 13.56 -8.10
C LYS A 384 -20.03 14.88 -8.51
N THR A 385 -20.31 15.77 -7.55
CA THR A 385 -20.90 17.08 -7.82
C THR A 385 -19.98 17.93 -8.69
N ASN A 386 -18.67 17.79 -8.53
CA ASN A 386 -17.64 18.43 -9.35
C ASN A 386 -17.31 17.67 -10.64
N LYS A 387 -18.05 16.58 -10.96
CA LYS A 387 -17.87 15.74 -12.16
C LYS A 387 -16.46 15.11 -12.29
N SER A 388 -15.79 14.89 -11.16
CA SER A 388 -14.45 14.29 -11.15
C SER A 388 -14.53 12.77 -11.23
N PHE A 389 -13.64 12.15 -12.00
CA PHE A 389 -13.47 10.69 -12.02
C PHE A 389 -12.96 10.15 -10.65
N LEU A 390 -12.37 11.02 -9.81
CA LEU A 390 -11.89 10.62 -8.48
C LEU A 390 -13.02 10.13 -7.57
N GLN A 391 -14.29 10.39 -7.92
CA GLN A 391 -15.46 9.81 -7.23
C GLN A 391 -15.48 8.27 -7.25
N TYR A 392 -14.66 7.63 -8.08
CA TYR A 392 -14.53 6.18 -8.20
C TYR A 392 -13.33 5.60 -7.44
N TYR A 393 -12.73 6.40 -6.55
CA TYR A 393 -11.67 5.98 -5.65
C TYR A 393 -12.16 6.06 -4.20
N GLN A 394 -11.54 5.28 -3.32
CA GLN A 394 -11.84 5.27 -1.89
C GLN A 394 -10.56 5.06 -1.07
N LEU A 395 -10.47 5.76 0.06
CA LEU A 395 -9.44 5.53 1.07
C LEU A 395 -9.74 4.23 1.80
N ILE A 396 -8.75 3.36 1.91
CA ILE A 396 -8.86 2.13 2.71
C ILE A 396 -8.51 2.41 4.17
N GLY A 397 -7.54 3.30 4.38
CA GLY A 397 -7.18 3.84 5.68
C GLY A 397 -5.88 4.62 5.62
N THR A 398 -5.61 5.34 6.70
CA THR A 398 -4.36 6.08 6.92
C THR A 398 -3.64 5.49 8.12
N GLN A 399 -2.35 5.23 7.96
CA GLN A 399 -1.48 4.72 8.99
C GLN A 399 -0.48 5.78 9.45
N TRP A 400 -0.37 5.95 10.76
CA TRP A 400 0.42 6.99 11.41
C TRP A 400 0.92 6.52 12.80
N PRO A 401 2.01 7.07 13.34
CA PRO A 401 2.58 6.65 14.61
C PRO A 401 1.82 7.27 15.81
N THR A 402 1.26 6.43 16.67
CA THR A 402 0.62 6.90 17.92
C THR A 402 1.61 7.37 18.98
N ARG A 403 2.89 6.96 18.86
CA ARG A 403 3.97 7.31 19.78
C ARG A 403 5.24 7.63 18.97
N PRO A 404 5.33 8.78 18.29
CA PRO A 404 6.41 9.14 17.36
C PRO A 404 7.85 8.96 17.90
N SER A 405 8.03 9.07 19.22
CA SER A 405 9.32 8.91 19.91
C SER A 405 9.68 7.46 20.25
N ALA A 406 8.76 6.51 20.07
CA ALA A 406 9.01 5.09 20.35
C ALA A 406 10.01 4.52 19.34
N ALA A 407 11.10 3.97 19.86
CA ALA A 407 12.13 3.34 19.04
C ALA A 407 11.57 2.11 18.30
N PRO A 408 12.12 1.79 17.11
CA PRO A 408 11.81 0.55 16.42
C PRO A 408 12.18 -0.68 17.23
N TYR A 409 11.46 -1.77 16.97
CA TYR A 409 11.82 -3.08 17.46
C TYR A 409 13.26 -3.45 17.02
N SER A 410 14.15 -3.70 17.99
CA SER A 410 15.59 -3.83 17.73
C SER A 410 16.19 -5.21 18.03
N ASP A 411 15.43 -6.12 18.68
CA ASP A 411 15.92 -7.45 19.05
C ASP A 411 15.73 -8.45 17.92
N THR A 412 16.77 -8.65 17.12
CA THR A 412 16.80 -9.64 16.03
C THR A 412 17.21 -11.04 16.50
N THR A 413 17.51 -11.21 17.80
CA THR A 413 18.02 -12.47 18.35
C THR A 413 16.94 -13.31 19.03
N VAL A 414 15.90 -12.67 19.56
CA VAL A 414 14.72 -13.33 20.14
C VAL A 414 13.47 -12.60 19.69
N TYR A 415 12.55 -13.31 19.02
CA TYR A 415 11.30 -12.73 18.53
C TYR A 415 10.30 -12.52 19.68
N LYS A 416 10.07 -11.27 20.08
CA LYS A 416 9.07 -10.92 21.10
C LYS A 416 7.79 -10.44 20.42
N LEU A 417 6.84 -11.36 20.25
CA LEU A 417 5.47 -11.00 19.88
C LEU A 417 4.77 -10.33 21.06
N PRO A 418 3.90 -9.32 20.81
CA PRO A 418 3.54 -8.79 19.49
C PRO A 418 4.46 -7.67 18.97
N ASP A 419 5.43 -7.18 19.75
CA ASP A 419 6.22 -5.96 19.47
C ASP A 419 6.94 -5.97 18.10
N ALA A 420 7.41 -7.14 17.67
CA ALA A 420 8.03 -7.31 16.37
C ALA A 420 7.08 -7.06 15.17
N VAL A 421 5.77 -7.01 15.42
CA VAL A 421 4.72 -6.69 14.45
C VAL A 421 4.18 -5.28 14.71
N VAL A 422 3.73 -5.01 15.95
CA VAL A 422 3.00 -3.77 16.28
C VAL A 422 3.89 -2.53 16.36
N ASN A 423 5.21 -2.70 16.45
CA ASN A 423 6.16 -1.58 16.56
C ASN A 423 7.45 -1.84 15.74
N LYS A 424 7.33 -2.58 14.64
CA LYS A 424 8.45 -2.97 13.79
C LYS A 424 9.29 -1.76 13.33
N ALA A 425 8.63 -0.71 12.86
CA ALA A 425 9.27 0.51 12.36
C ALA A 425 9.48 1.60 13.42
N GLY A 426 9.10 1.35 14.68
CA GLY A 426 8.98 2.39 15.70
C GLY A 426 7.65 3.11 15.60
N GLY A 427 7.38 4.04 16.52
CA GLY A 427 6.19 4.88 16.45
C GLY A 427 4.87 4.24 16.88
N TYR A 428 4.80 2.92 17.09
CA TYR A 428 3.55 2.16 17.26
C TYR A 428 2.49 2.55 16.21
N PRO A 429 2.69 2.19 14.92
CA PRO A 429 1.79 2.58 13.84
C PRO A 429 0.38 2.04 14.04
N THR A 430 -0.60 2.92 13.83
CA THR A 430 -2.04 2.60 13.85
C THR A 430 -2.68 2.96 12.51
N PRO A 431 -3.63 2.17 11.99
CA PRO A 431 -3.90 0.80 12.42
C PRO A 431 -2.67 -0.06 12.14
N THR A 432 -2.37 -1.06 12.99
CA THR A 432 -1.20 -1.94 12.74
C THR A 432 -1.33 -2.72 11.42
N TYR A 433 -2.55 -2.96 10.97
CA TYR A 433 -2.84 -3.74 9.77
C TYR A 433 -3.55 -2.85 8.74
N LEU A 434 -2.88 -2.60 7.61
CA LEU A 434 -3.42 -1.83 6.49
C LEU A 434 -2.87 -2.40 5.20
N THR A 435 -3.76 -2.89 4.33
CA THR A 435 -3.37 -3.51 3.05
C THR A 435 -4.24 -3.01 1.92
N ASN A 436 -3.61 -2.73 0.78
CA ASN A 436 -4.27 -2.55 -0.49
C ASN A 436 -4.42 -3.91 -1.17
N MET A 437 -5.63 -4.25 -1.56
CA MET A 437 -5.91 -5.59 -2.08
C MET A 437 -5.29 -5.83 -3.46
N ILE A 438 -4.79 -4.81 -4.15
CA ILE A 438 -4.10 -4.93 -5.45
C ILE A 438 -2.59 -4.92 -5.30
N MET A 439 -2.03 -4.20 -4.33
CA MET A 439 -0.57 -4.15 -4.13
C MET A 439 -0.09 -5.20 -3.12
N GLU A 440 -0.93 -5.51 -2.13
CA GLU A 440 -0.68 -6.46 -1.05
C GLU A 440 -1.70 -7.62 -1.05
N THR A 441 -2.22 -8.05 -2.23
CA THR A 441 -3.27 -9.08 -2.36
C THR A 441 -3.06 -10.29 -1.44
N TYR A 442 -1.82 -10.80 -1.43
CA TYR A 442 -1.46 -12.03 -0.74
C TYR A 442 -1.05 -11.80 0.73
N PHE A 443 -0.93 -10.54 1.17
CA PHE A 443 -0.67 -10.18 2.58
C PHE A 443 -1.94 -9.80 3.33
N GLN A 444 -3.13 -9.94 2.73
CA GLN A 444 -4.39 -9.60 3.40
C GLN A 444 -4.78 -10.59 4.51
N GLY A 445 -4.12 -11.76 4.60
CA GLY A 445 -4.38 -12.81 5.57
C GLY A 445 -5.64 -13.62 5.26
N ALA A 446 -5.54 -14.95 5.37
CA ALA A 446 -6.63 -15.93 5.22
C ALA A 446 -7.00 -16.35 3.79
N THR A 447 -6.25 -17.35 3.30
CA THR A 447 -6.90 -18.51 2.65
C THR A 447 -6.15 -19.80 3.00
N THR A 448 -6.64 -20.57 3.96
CA THR A 448 -6.30 -21.99 4.12
C THR A 448 -7.38 -22.83 3.46
N SER A 449 -7.19 -23.19 2.18
CA SER A 449 -7.92 -24.30 1.57
C SER A 449 -7.05 -25.54 1.61
N GLY A 450 -6.90 -26.13 2.79
CA GLY A 450 -6.16 -27.39 2.97
C GLY A 450 -6.36 -27.95 4.37
N SER A 451 -6.73 -29.22 4.47
CA SER A 451 -7.05 -29.91 5.73
C SER A 451 -5.81 -30.27 6.59
N ASN A 452 -4.60 -29.85 6.20
CA ASN A 452 -3.35 -30.07 6.94
C ASN A 452 -2.46 -28.81 6.86
N PRO A 453 -2.28 -28.02 7.93
CA PRO A 453 -1.28 -26.95 7.97
C PRO A 453 0.15 -27.56 7.99
N LEU A 454 1.08 -26.96 7.24
CA LEU A 454 2.50 -27.33 7.26
C LEU A 454 3.17 -26.89 8.58
N SER A 455 4.14 -27.66 9.08
CA SER A 455 4.97 -27.29 10.23
C SER A 455 5.95 -26.16 9.87
N ALA A 456 6.44 -25.43 10.88
CA ALA A 456 7.44 -24.38 10.69
C ALA A 456 8.74 -24.91 10.04
N GLU A 457 9.14 -26.16 10.30
CA GLU A 457 10.32 -26.76 9.65
C GLU A 457 10.08 -27.06 8.17
N GLU A 458 8.89 -27.55 7.81
CA GLU A 458 8.52 -27.83 6.41
C GLU A 458 8.54 -26.55 5.57
N VAL A 459 7.96 -25.49 6.12
CA VAL A 459 8.00 -24.15 5.56
C VAL A 459 9.44 -23.67 5.28
N VAL A 460 10.32 -23.77 6.28
CA VAL A 460 11.73 -23.34 6.15
C VAL A 460 12.47 -24.16 5.09
N ALA A 461 12.21 -25.47 5.00
CA ALA A 461 12.82 -26.36 4.02
C ALA A 461 12.41 -26.03 2.58
N ILE A 462 11.11 -25.79 2.35
CA ILE A 462 10.56 -25.38 1.04
C ILE A 462 11.17 -24.04 0.61
N GLN A 463 11.25 -23.07 1.52
CA GLN A 463 11.83 -21.76 1.22
C GLN A 463 13.35 -21.84 0.96
N LYS A 464 14.09 -22.70 1.69
CA LYS A 464 15.51 -22.94 1.40
C LYS A 464 15.70 -23.55 0.01
N ALA A 465 14.80 -24.40 -0.45
CA ALA A 465 14.80 -24.94 -1.80
C ALA A 465 14.52 -23.86 -2.87
N LEU A 466 13.55 -22.98 -2.64
CA LEU A 466 13.24 -21.84 -3.53
C LEU A 466 14.41 -20.85 -3.63
N MET A 467 15.06 -20.55 -2.50
CA MET A 467 16.17 -19.58 -2.39
C MET A 467 17.49 -20.09 -3.00
N THR A 468 17.76 -21.40 -2.94
CA THR A 468 19.04 -21.98 -3.40
C THR A 468 19.00 -22.42 -4.86
N ASN A 469 17.81 -22.64 -5.43
CA ASN A 469 17.66 -22.97 -6.84
C ASN A 469 16.25 -22.62 -7.36
N PRO A 470 15.97 -21.34 -7.65
CA PRO A 470 14.66 -20.89 -8.13
C PRO A 470 14.25 -21.53 -9.47
N VAL A 471 15.22 -22.11 -10.20
CA VAL A 471 15.05 -22.63 -11.56
C VAL A 471 14.42 -24.02 -11.61
N ASN A 472 14.58 -24.86 -10.57
CA ASN A 472 14.26 -26.29 -10.68
C ASN A 472 13.39 -26.89 -9.55
N LYS A 473 13.00 -26.11 -8.53
CA LYS A 473 12.29 -26.64 -7.35
C LYS A 473 11.19 -25.75 -6.79
N ALA A 474 10.58 -24.88 -7.61
CA ALA A 474 9.27 -24.37 -7.24
C ALA A 474 8.31 -25.56 -7.12
N PRO A 475 7.59 -25.75 -5.99
CA PRO A 475 6.61 -26.82 -5.89
C PRO A 475 5.64 -26.70 -7.06
N THR A 476 5.59 -27.71 -7.91
CA THR A 476 4.66 -27.82 -9.04
C THR A 476 3.20 -27.93 -8.60
N THR A 477 2.97 -27.96 -7.29
CA THR A 477 1.66 -28.03 -6.64
C THR A 477 1.34 -26.66 -6.01
N GLY A 478 0.40 -25.93 -6.61
CA GLY A 478 -0.08 -24.63 -6.14
C GLY A 478 -0.72 -24.62 -4.74
N THR A 479 -0.70 -25.71 -3.98
CA THR A 479 -1.20 -25.79 -2.60
C THR A 479 -0.16 -25.33 -1.58
N THR A 480 1.10 -25.76 -1.71
CA THR A 480 2.19 -25.46 -0.77
C THR A 480 2.67 -24.01 -0.87
N TYR A 481 2.72 -23.46 -2.09
CA TYR A 481 3.17 -22.09 -2.34
C TYR A 481 2.12 -21.04 -1.96
N ASN A 482 0.83 -21.34 -2.20
CA ASN A 482 -0.28 -20.51 -1.74
C ASN A 482 -0.42 -20.51 -0.20
N TYR A 483 -0.13 -21.64 0.45
CA TYR A 483 -0.06 -21.71 1.92
C TYR A 483 1.02 -20.78 2.49
N MET A 484 2.16 -20.66 1.79
CA MET A 484 3.32 -19.87 2.21
C MET A 484 3.16 -18.37 2.00
N ILE A 485 2.49 -17.96 0.92
CA ILE A 485 2.45 -16.56 0.49
C ILE A 485 1.15 -15.87 0.88
N GLY A 486 0.01 -16.58 0.83
CA GLY A 486 -1.29 -16.04 1.27
C GLY A 486 -1.42 -15.91 2.79
N ASN A 487 -0.47 -16.47 3.55
CA ASN A 487 -0.50 -16.56 5.00
C ASN A 487 0.92 -16.44 5.60
N GLU A 488 1.80 -15.61 5.03
CA GLU A 488 3.18 -15.51 5.52
C GLU A 488 3.17 -15.28 7.05
N PRO A 489 3.69 -16.24 7.85
CA PRO A 489 3.77 -16.03 9.29
C PRO A 489 4.55 -14.75 9.58
N ALA A 490 4.12 -13.96 10.57
CA ALA A 490 4.75 -12.69 10.96
C ALA A 490 6.28 -12.79 11.19
N PHE A 491 6.75 -14.00 11.47
CA PHE A 491 8.16 -14.39 11.54
C PHE A 491 8.97 -14.15 10.25
N TYR A 492 8.38 -14.25 9.06
CA TYR A 492 9.10 -14.13 7.78
C TYR A 492 9.12 -12.72 7.21
N GLN A 493 8.41 -11.79 7.83
CA GLN A 493 8.18 -10.46 7.26
C GLN A 493 9.26 -9.44 7.69
N MET A 494 10.32 -9.85 8.44
CA MET A 494 11.32 -8.97 9.06
C MET A 494 12.45 -8.44 8.12
N PRO A 495 13.04 -7.25 8.39
CA PRO A 495 14.19 -6.72 7.65
C PRO A 495 15.50 -7.31 8.20
N ASN A 496 16.51 -7.46 7.33
CA ASN A 496 17.82 -8.10 7.57
C ASN A 496 17.79 -9.63 7.60
N PHE A 497 17.89 -10.20 6.40
CA PHE A 497 18.53 -11.49 6.14
C PHE A 497 19.88 -11.57 6.91
N PRO A 498 20.09 -12.54 7.85
CA PRO A 498 20.08 -13.96 7.53
C PRO A 498 19.33 -14.90 8.52
N LYS A 499 18.87 -16.01 7.95
CA LYS A 499 18.12 -17.14 8.52
C LYS A 499 18.85 -17.99 9.58
N ASN A 500 19.19 -17.45 10.74
CA ASN A 500 19.60 -18.29 11.87
C ASN A 500 19.43 -17.54 13.19
N LYS A 501 18.47 -17.96 14.02
CA LYS A 501 18.70 -18.51 15.38
C LYS A 501 17.39 -18.53 16.18
N ASP A 502 17.15 -19.71 16.74
CA ASP A 502 16.22 -20.04 17.83
C ASP A 502 14.71 -19.82 17.63
N ILE A 503 14.03 -20.90 17.20
CA ILE A 503 12.55 -21.02 17.13
C ILE A 503 11.93 -21.58 18.42
N SER A 504 12.72 -21.82 19.48
CA SER A 504 12.22 -22.48 20.70
C SER A 504 11.15 -21.67 21.44
N ASN A 505 11.09 -20.36 21.22
CA ASN A 505 10.08 -19.47 21.81
C ASN A 505 8.93 -19.08 20.87
N THR A 506 8.91 -19.54 19.61
CA THR A 506 7.83 -19.21 18.66
C THR A 506 6.72 -20.27 18.69
N HIS A 507 6.07 -20.44 19.84
CA HIS A 507 4.93 -21.36 19.96
C HIS A 507 3.61 -20.80 19.38
N THR A 508 3.60 -19.55 18.92
CA THR A 508 2.42 -18.91 18.33
C THR A 508 2.72 -18.51 16.89
N VAL A 509 2.13 -19.24 15.94
CA VAL A 509 2.05 -18.78 14.54
C VAL A 509 1.08 -17.60 14.51
N ILE A 510 1.61 -16.38 14.47
CA ILE A 510 0.79 -15.21 14.15
C ILE A 510 0.79 -15.07 12.63
N PHE A 511 -0.39 -15.24 12.04
CA PHE A 511 -0.64 -14.78 10.68
C PHE A 511 -0.72 -13.26 10.73
N GLY A 512 0.32 -12.58 10.25
CA GLY A 512 0.39 -11.13 10.22
C GLY A 512 0.11 -10.65 8.81
N THR A 513 -0.83 -9.73 8.66
CA THR A 513 -0.66 -8.72 7.61
C THR A 513 0.35 -7.72 8.19
N GLU A 514 1.28 -7.15 7.44
CA GLU A 514 2.13 -6.11 8.03
C GLU A 514 1.52 -4.73 7.77
N SER A 515 1.77 -3.80 8.69
CA SER A 515 1.60 -2.36 8.46
C SER A 515 2.37 -1.96 7.20
N CYS A 516 1.84 -1.09 6.34
CA CYS A 516 2.63 -0.55 5.22
C CYS A 516 3.95 0.06 5.70
N VAL A 517 3.93 0.82 6.80
CA VAL A 517 5.11 1.37 7.49
C VAL A 517 6.09 0.25 7.92
N GLY A 518 5.57 -0.88 8.43
CA GLY A 518 6.38 -2.03 8.84
C GLY A 518 6.94 -2.85 7.68
N CYS A 519 6.16 -3.12 6.62
CA CYS A 519 6.65 -3.78 5.41
C CYS A 519 7.75 -2.97 4.72
N HIS A 520 7.69 -1.66 4.88
CA HIS A 520 8.55 -0.74 4.16
C HIS A 520 9.56 0.01 5.05
N SER A 521 9.72 -0.38 6.31
CA SER A 521 10.77 0.14 7.19
C SER A 521 12.14 0.08 6.50
N SER A 522 12.93 1.14 6.61
CA SER A 522 14.20 1.34 5.88
C SER A 522 15.02 0.07 5.73
N ALA A 523 15.34 -0.25 4.48
CA ALA A 523 16.41 -1.18 4.18
C ALA A 523 17.75 -0.52 4.56
N GLY A 524 18.74 -1.33 4.92
CA GLY A 524 20.06 -0.81 5.24
C GLY A 524 20.72 -0.15 4.02
N ILE A 525 21.64 0.79 4.24
CA ILE A 525 22.50 1.31 3.17
C ILE A 525 23.83 0.55 3.14
N ALA A 526 24.49 0.54 1.98
CA ALA A 526 25.80 -0.08 1.86
C ALA A 526 26.78 0.54 2.85
N SER A 527 27.45 -0.29 3.64
CA SER A 527 28.41 0.09 4.66
C SER A 527 29.84 -0.30 4.30
N ASP A 528 30.02 -1.35 3.50
CA ASP A 528 31.33 -1.75 3.01
C ASP A 528 31.27 -2.55 1.70
N ILE A 529 32.43 -2.73 1.07
CA ILE A 529 32.60 -3.58 -0.12
C ILE A 529 33.75 -4.56 0.15
N ILE A 530 33.43 -5.84 0.21
CA ILE A 530 34.41 -6.91 0.39
C ILE A 530 34.81 -7.44 -0.99
N LYS A 531 36.09 -7.31 -1.32
CA LYS A 531 36.67 -7.93 -2.52
C LYS A 531 36.76 -9.44 -2.29
N THR A 532 36.06 -10.22 -3.11
CA THR A 532 36.22 -11.69 -3.10
C THR A 532 37.28 -12.10 -4.14
N SER A 533 37.85 -13.29 -4.01
CA SER A 533 38.93 -13.79 -4.89
C SER A 533 38.46 -14.16 -6.32
N GLY A 534 37.23 -13.83 -6.69
CA GLY A 534 36.72 -13.81 -8.05
C GLY A 534 36.21 -12.40 -8.38
N ASN A 535 36.02 -12.05 -9.65
CA ASN A 535 35.62 -10.71 -10.14
C ASN A 535 34.24 -10.19 -9.65
N THR A 536 33.73 -10.65 -8.51
CA THR A 536 32.46 -10.25 -7.91
C THR A 536 32.71 -9.66 -6.53
N ASP A 537 32.71 -8.34 -6.42
CA ASP A 537 32.73 -7.66 -5.12
C ASP A 537 31.40 -7.90 -4.39
N SER A 538 31.47 -8.19 -3.09
CA SER A 538 30.30 -8.38 -2.23
C SER A 538 30.00 -7.10 -1.45
N VAL A 539 28.79 -6.58 -1.56
CA VAL A 539 28.35 -5.38 -0.82
C VAL A 539 27.85 -5.80 0.55
N VAL A 540 28.35 -5.13 1.59
CA VAL A 540 27.87 -5.26 2.96
C VAL A 540 26.93 -4.11 3.24
N TYR A 541 25.75 -4.41 3.80
CA TYR A 541 24.77 -3.42 4.21
C TYR A 541 24.75 -3.33 5.74
N ASN A 542 24.52 -2.14 6.28
CA ASN A 542 24.24 -2.00 7.70
C ASN A 542 22.90 -2.68 8.05
N THR A 543 22.71 -3.01 9.33
CA THR A 543 21.38 -3.38 9.81
C THR A 543 20.45 -2.18 9.64
N ALA A 544 19.26 -2.42 9.08
CA ALA A 544 18.15 -1.44 8.99
C ALA A 544 18.21 -0.41 10.12
N THR A 545 18.25 0.87 9.76
CA THR A 545 18.49 1.94 10.73
C THR A 545 17.34 2.01 11.72
N ALA A 546 17.66 2.14 13.02
CA ALA A 546 16.69 2.35 14.09
C ALA A 546 15.95 3.72 14.02
N ALA A 547 15.98 4.40 12.87
CA ALA A 547 15.40 5.72 12.66
C ALA A 547 13.97 5.68 12.08
N GLY A 548 13.48 4.51 11.67
CA GLY A 548 12.14 4.39 11.07
C GLY A 548 11.98 5.18 9.77
N ASP A 549 13.09 5.51 9.11
CA ASP A 549 13.04 6.08 7.76
C ASP A 549 12.54 5.05 6.75
N PHE A 550 12.04 5.52 5.62
CA PHE A 550 11.47 4.72 4.56
C PHE A 550 12.30 5.02 3.31
N GLU A 551 13.09 4.05 2.87
CA GLU A 551 13.53 3.93 1.47
C GLU A 551 14.29 2.62 1.29
N TRP A 552 13.70 1.67 0.58
CA TRP A 552 14.31 0.38 0.27
C TRP A 552 15.03 0.39 -1.08
N LEU A 553 14.72 1.37 -1.95
CA LEU A 553 15.38 1.57 -3.23
C LEU A 553 16.88 1.88 -3.05
N LEU A 554 17.28 2.51 -1.93
CA LEU A 554 18.70 2.69 -1.60
C LEU A 554 19.45 1.36 -1.63
N GLN A 555 18.88 0.30 -1.02
CA GLN A 555 19.50 -1.02 -1.00
C GLN A 555 19.32 -1.78 -2.32
N LEU A 556 18.11 -1.72 -2.89
CA LEU A 556 17.73 -2.60 -4.01
C LEU A 556 18.05 -2.06 -5.40
N LYS A 557 18.31 -0.76 -5.55
CA LYS A 557 18.52 -0.11 -6.85
C LYS A 557 19.90 0.53 -7.03
N ALA A 558 20.60 0.82 -5.94
CA ALA A 558 21.92 1.43 -6.05
C ALA A 558 22.90 0.47 -6.73
N HIS A 559 23.56 0.96 -7.78
CA HIS A 559 24.66 0.26 -8.44
C HIS A 559 25.99 0.91 -8.09
N ARG A 560 27.08 0.17 -8.31
CA ARG A 560 28.42 0.72 -8.20
C ARG A 560 28.71 1.65 -9.36
N LYS A 561 29.51 2.66 -9.09
CA LYS A 561 30.04 3.53 -10.14
C LYS A 561 30.94 2.70 -11.05
N ARG A 562 30.56 2.59 -12.33
CA ARG A 562 31.44 1.97 -13.33
C ARG A 562 32.62 2.92 -13.60
N PRO A 563 33.86 2.39 -13.67
CA PRO A 563 35.06 3.19 -13.89
C PRO A 563 35.05 3.88 -15.26
#